data_AF-A0A0R1WRM0-F1
#
_entry.id   AF-A0A0R1WRM0-F1
#
_cell.length_a   1.000
_cell.length_b   1.000
_cell.length_c   1.000
_cell.angle_alpha   90.00
_cell.angle_beta   90.00
_cell.angle_gamma   90.00
#
_symmetry.space_group_name_H-M   'P 1'
#
loop_
_entity.id
_entity.type
_entity.pdbx_description
1 polymer ?
#
loop_
_entity_poly.entity_id
_entity_poly.type
_entity_poly.pdbx_seq_one_letter_code
_entity_poly.pdbx_strand_id
1 'polypeptide(L)'
;MKKIRKGFTLIEMVIVLFIISLLLLIMIPNLAAQRDNATKKSEQAFKTTLVTEAGLFLENNPDKDGANVESKSKVTIEQLAKNGYITKSQVERAKKVGINETDNIFDHTEDIKIGEGKGKSMNGAS
;
A
#
# COMPACT_ATOMS: atom_id res chain seq x y z
N MET A 1 -64.32 -15.82 2.94
CA MET A 1 -63.46 -15.74 4.15
C MET A 1 -62.25 -14.87 3.85
N LYS A 2 -62.12 -13.70 4.50
CA LYS A 2 -61.05 -12.73 4.20
C LYS A 2 -59.84 -13.03 5.10
N LYS A 3 -58.76 -13.58 4.53
CA LYS A 3 -57.51 -13.86 5.28
C LYS A 3 -56.81 -12.54 5.59
N ILE A 4 -56.84 -12.12 6.86
CA ILE A 4 -56.11 -10.95 7.33
C ILE A 4 -54.65 -11.38 7.53
N ARG A 5 -53.74 -10.91 6.67
CA ARG A 5 -52.30 -11.10 6.86
C ARG A 5 -51.78 -9.96 7.72
N LYS A 6 -51.37 -10.25 8.95
CA LYS A 6 -50.57 -9.33 9.78
C LYS A 6 -49.17 -9.29 9.18
N GLY A 7 -48.94 -8.36 8.26
CA GLY A 7 -47.63 -8.11 7.65
C GLY A 7 -46.92 -6.98 8.38
N PHE A 8 -45.60 -7.15 8.57
CA PHE A 8 -44.59 -6.16 8.95
C PHE A 8 -45.08 -5.00 9.82
N THR A 9 -44.80 -5.11 11.11
CA THR A 9 -45.02 -4.01 12.04
C THR A 9 -43.86 -3.02 11.99
N LEU A 10 -44.11 -1.75 12.31
CA LEU A 10 -43.04 -0.75 12.41
C LEU A 10 -41.97 -1.14 13.43
N ILE A 11 -42.38 -1.78 14.54
CA ILE A 11 -41.45 -2.24 15.58
C ILE A 11 -40.47 -3.29 15.04
N GLU A 12 -40.90 -4.12 14.09
CA GLU A 12 -40.07 -5.14 13.45
C GLU A 12 -38.97 -4.49 12.60
N MET A 13 -39.29 -3.44 11.84
CA MET A 13 -38.29 -2.66 11.09
C MET A 13 -37.33 -1.92 12.02
N VAL A 14 -37.80 -1.39 13.16
CA VAL A 14 -36.95 -0.69 14.13
C VAL A 14 -35.93 -1.63 14.78
N ILE A 15 -36.35 -2.84 15.18
CA ILE A 15 -35.43 -3.82 15.78
C ILE A 15 -34.37 -4.28 14.77
N VAL A 16 -34.75 -4.45 13.50
CA VAL A 16 -33.80 -4.81 12.44
C VAL A 16 -32.76 -3.71 12.23
N LEU A 17 -33.18 -2.44 12.12
CA LEU A 17 -32.26 -1.32 12.00
C LEU A 17 -31.36 -1.18 13.25
N PHE A 18 -31.91 -1.45 14.43
CA PHE A 18 -31.15 -1.49 15.67
C PHE A 18 -30.03 -2.54 15.63
N ILE A 19 -30.32 -3.77 15.23
CA ILE A 19 -29.31 -4.83 15.12
C ILE A 19 -28.28 -4.49 14.03
N ILE A 20 -28.71 -3.99 12.86
CA ILE A 20 -27.79 -3.57 11.79
C ILE A 20 -26.84 -2.47 12.29
N SER A 21 -27.31 -1.53 13.11
CA SER A 21 -26.47 -0.47 13.68
C SER A 21 -25.36 -1.04 14.58
N LEU A 22 -25.64 -2.07 15.37
CA LEU A 22 -24.64 -2.76 16.20
C LEU A 22 -23.62 -3.51 15.34
N LEU A 23 -24.08 -4.18 14.29
CA LEU A 23 -23.19 -4.88 13.35
C LEU A 23 -22.26 -3.89 12.63
N LEU A 24 -22.79 -2.75 12.16
CA LEU A 24 -21.99 -1.71 11.51
C LEU A 24 -20.94 -1.12 12.45
N LEU A 25 -21.26 -0.93 13.73
CA LEU A 25 -20.31 -0.41 14.71
C LEU A 25 -19.09 -1.32 14.89
N ILE A 26 -19.28 -2.64 14.81
CA ILE A 26 -18.19 -3.63 14.88
C ILE A 26 -17.48 -3.76 13.53
N MET A 27 -18.22 -3.68 12.41
CA MET A 27 -17.69 -3.90 11.06
C MET A 27 -16.83 -2.73 10.56
N ILE A 28 -17.27 -1.48 10.76
CA ILE A 28 -16.58 -0.28 10.27
C ILE A 28 -15.12 -0.19 10.73
N PRO A 29 -14.76 -0.34 12.01
CA PRO A 29 -13.36 -0.24 12.44
C PRO A 29 -12.50 -1.35 11.82
N ASN A 30 -13.05 -2.55 11.67
CA ASN A 30 -12.35 -3.67 11.04
C ASN A 30 -12.13 -3.42 9.53
N LEU A 31 -13.12 -2.86 8.84
CA LEU A 31 -13.01 -2.51 7.42
C LEU A 31 -12.00 -1.36 7.19
N ALA A 32 -12.00 -0.34 8.06
CA ALA A 32 -11.05 0.76 7.99
C ALA A 32 -9.60 0.25 8.16
N ALA A 33 -9.33 -0.59 9.16
CA ALA A 33 -8.01 -1.18 9.38
C ALA A 33 -7.54 -2.04 8.19
N GLN A 34 -8.44 -2.81 7.57
CA GLN A 34 -8.12 -3.60 6.37
C GLN A 34 -7.78 -2.72 5.18
N ARG A 35 -8.52 -1.62 4.96
CA ARG A 35 -8.23 -0.63 3.91
C ARG A 35 -6.85 -0.01 4.10
N ASP A 36 -6.49 0.36 5.33
CA ASP A 36 -5.19 0.96 5.63
C ASP A 36 -4.05 -0.03 5.39
N ASN A 37 -4.21 -1.29 5.82
CA ASN A 37 -3.24 -2.35 5.56
C ASN A 37 -3.07 -2.63 4.06
N ALA A 38 -4.15 -2.66 3.30
CA ALA A 38 -4.10 -2.82 1.84
C ALA A 38 -3.36 -1.65 1.17
N THR A 39 -3.59 -0.42 1.64
CA THR A 39 -2.90 0.78 1.15
C THR A 39 -1.40 0.69 1.41
N LYS A 40 -0.99 0.37 2.64
CA LYS A 40 0.43 0.18 3.00
C LYS A 40 1.09 -0.90 2.15
N LYS A 41 0.42 -2.05 1.96
CA LYS A 41 0.94 -3.14 1.11
C LYS A 41 1.11 -2.70 -0.34
N SER A 42 0.18 -1.90 -0.86
CA SER A 42 0.28 -1.33 -2.22
C SER A 42 1.45 -0.36 -2.35
N GLU A 43 1.70 0.46 -1.34
CA GLU A 43 2.85 1.37 -1.29
C GLU A 43 4.18 0.61 -1.21
N GLN A 44 4.25 -0.44 -0.40
CA GLN A 44 5.44 -1.29 -0.33
C GLN A 44 5.74 -1.98 -1.65
N ALA A 45 4.73 -2.58 -2.29
CA ALA A 45 4.91 -3.20 -3.60
C ALA A 45 5.41 -2.19 -4.64
N PHE A 46 4.89 -0.96 -4.58
CA PHE A 46 5.35 0.12 -5.45
C PHE A 46 6.82 0.50 -5.18
N LYS A 47 7.24 0.62 -3.92
CA LYS A 47 8.66 0.84 -3.56
C LYS A 47 9.55 -0.29 -4.08
N THR A 48 9.13 -1.55 -3.97
CA THR A 48 9.86 -2.69 -4.52
C THR A 48 10.04 -2.59 -6.03
N THR A 49 8.98 -2.24 -6.77
CA THR A 49 9.09 -2.02 -8.22
C THR A 49 10.12 -0.93 -8.54
N LEU A 50 10.12 0.20 -7.83
CA LEU A 50 11.11 1.26 -8.04
C LEU A 50 12.54 0.79 -7.80
N VAL A 51 12.78 -0.02 -6.78
CA VAL A 51 14.10 -0.63 -6.51
C VAL A 51 14.51 -1.58 -7.63
N THR A 52 13.58 -2.37 -8.16
CA THR A 52 13.85 -3.21 -9.33
C THR A 52 14.23 -2.39 -10.56
N GLU A 53 13.48 -1.33 -10.87
CA GLU A 53 13.81 -0.42 -11.98
C GLU A 53 15.16 0.27 -11.79
N ALA A 54 15.48 0.65 -10.55
CA ALA A 54 16.80 1.20 -10.20
C ALA A 54 17.93 0.18 -10.42
N GLY A 55 17.73 -1.08 -10.05
CA GLY A 55 18.68 -2.16 -10.32
C GLY A 55 18.89 -2.39 -11.82
N LEU A 56 17.81 -2.44 -12.60
CA LEU A 56 17.87 -2.57 -14.06
C LEU A 56 18.59 -1.36 -14.71
N PHE A 57 18.41 -0.17 -14.16
CA PHE A 57 19.13 1.02 -14.63
C PHE A 57 20.65 0.87 -14.45
N LEU A 58 21.10 0.41 -13.28
CA LEU A 58 22.53 0.18 -13.00
C LEU A 58 23.12 -0.93 -13.88
N GLU A 59 22.38 -2.02 -14.09
CA GLU A 59 22.83 -3.13 -14.95
C GLU A 59 23.01 -2.69 -16.41
N ASN A 60 22.11 -1.85 -16.92
CA ASN A 60 22.17 -1.32 -18.28
C ASN A 60 23.13 -0.13 -18.44
N ASN A 61 23.64 0.44 -17.34
CA ASN A 61 24.58 1.56 -17.35
C ASN A 61 25.83 1.22 -16.51
N PRO A 62 26.60 0.18 -16.89
CA PRO A 62 27.74 -0.31 -16.11
C PRO A 62 28.84 0.73 -15.92
N ASP A 63 28.94 1.73 -16.81
CA ASP A 63 29.94 2.81 -16.74
C ASP A 63 29.52 3.98 -15.83
N LYS A 64 28.26 4.01 -15.37
CA LYS A 64 27.75 5.08 -14.48
C LYS A 64 27.89 4.76 -12.99
N ASP A 65 28.44 3.60 -12.65
CA ASP A 65 28.99 3.29 -11.33
C ASP A 65 30.29 2.50 -11.52
N GLY A 66 31.40 3.22 -11.51
CA GLY A 66 32.70 2.59 -11.29
C GLY A 66 32.67 1.84 -9.96
N ALA A 67 33.18 0.62 -9.99
CA ALA A 67 33.61 -0.18 -8.86
C ALA A 67 34.09 0.66 -7.65
N ASN A 68 33.19 0.97 -6.71
CA ASN A 68 33.53 1.32 -5.34
C ASN A 68 32.30 1.04 -4.47
N VAL A 69 32.38 -0.08 -3.77
CA VAL A 69 31.42 -0.66 -2.82
C VAL A 69 31.13 0.26 -1.61
N GLU A 70 31.70 1.47 -1.60
CA GLU A 70 31.62 2.44 -0.49
C GLU A 70 30.80 3.70 -0.82
N SER A 71 30.50 3.97 -2.11
CA SER A 71 29.55 5.01 -2.50
C SER A 71 28.22 4.34 -2.77
N LYS A 72 27.20 4.56 -1.92
CA LYS A 72 25.83 4.14 -2.20
C LYS A 72 25.47 4.55 -3.63
N SER A 73 25.35 3.58 -4.54
CA SER A 73 24.85 3.80 -5.91
C SER A 73 23.63 4.70 -5.83
N LYS A 74 23.78 5.95 -6.26
CA LYS A 74 22.72 6.95 -6.11
C LYS A 74 21.87 6.90 -7.37
N VAL A 75 20.72 6.24 -7.27
CA VAL A 75 19.73 6.23 -8.35
C VAL A 75 18.50 6.99 -7.86
N THR A 76 18.20 8.09 -8.55
CA THR A 76 17.10 8.98 -8.21
C THR A 76 15.90 8.77 -9.12
N ILE A 77 14.73 9.20 -8.65
CA ILE A 77 13.47 9.17 -9.43
C ILE A 77 13.59 10.02 -10.70
N GLU A 78 14.28 11.17 -10.64
CA GLU A 78 14.52 11.99 -11.83
C GLU A 78 15.32 11.21 -12.88
N GLN A 79 16.39 10.51 -12.46
CA GLN A 79 17.21 9.72 -13.38
C GLN A 79 16.40 8.59 -14.03
N LEU A 80 15.58 7.87 -13.26
CA LEU A 80 14.73 6.83 -13.82
C LEU A 80 13.68 7.39 -14.79
N ALA A 81 13.08 8.55 -14.47
CA ALA A 81 12.09 9.18 -15.34
C ALA A 81 12.71 9.68 -16.65
N LYS A 82 13.90 10.29 -16.58
CA LYS A 82 14.62 10.84 -17.74
C LYS A 82 15.11 9.75 -18.68
N ASN A 83 15.49 8.58 -18.14
CA ASN A 83 15.93 7.42 -18.90
C ASN A 83 14.77 6.47 -19.28
N GLY A 84 13.52 6.80 -18.95
CA GLY A 84 12.33 6.06 -19.39
C GLY A 84 12.01 4.77 -18.61
N TYR A 85 12.68 4.52 -17.48
CA TYR A 85 12.43 3.36 -16.61
C TYR A 85 11.12 3.48 -15.82
N ILE A 86 10.67 4.72 -15.58
CA ILE A 86 9.40 4.99 -14.90
C ILE A 86 8.57 6.05 -15.64
N THR A 87 7.27 5.95 -15.48
CA THR A 87 6.28 6.85 -16.08
C THR A 87 6.02 8.08 -15.23
N LYS A 88 5.44 9.14 -15.84
CA LYS A 88 5.02 10.36 -15.12
C LYS A 88 4.06 10.07 -13.96
N SER A 89 3.15 9.11 -14.11
CA SER A 89 2.22 8.71 -13.04
C SER A 89 2.94 8.07 -11.86
N GLN A 90 4.02 7.32 -12.09
CA GLN A 90 4.86 6.75 -11.03
C GLN A 90 5.69 7.84 -10.33
N VAL A 91 6.17 8.86 -11.03
CA VAL A 91 6.83 10.03 -10.41
C VAL A 91 5.88 10.76 -9.47
N GLU A 92 4.65 11.03 -9.91
CA GLU A 92 3.65 11.69 -9.06
C GLU A 92 3.21 10.81 -7.89
N ARG A 93 3.17 9.48 -8.08
CA ARG A 93 2.91 8.54 -6.99
C ARG A 93 4.06 8.51 -5.98
N ALA A 94 5.31 8.54 -6.43
CA ALA A 94 6.50 8.60 -5.58
C ALA A 94 6.47 9.82 -4.65
N LYS A 95 6.10 11.00 -5.18
CA LYS A 95 5.91 12.22 -4.38
C LYS A 95 4.87 12.05 -3.27
N LYS A 96 3.74 11.40 -3.58
CA LYS A 96 2.65 11.17 -2.61
C LYS A 96 3.05 10.23 -1.47
N VAL A 97 3.98 9.31 -1.71
CA VAL A 97 4.49 8.37 -0.69
C VAL A 97 5.77 8.87 0.00
N GLY A 98 6.16 10.14 -0.25
CA GLY A 98 7.28 10.78 0.42
C GLY A 98 8.66 10.47 -0.16
N ILE A 99 8.75 10.00 -1.41
CA ILE A 99 10.01 9.82 -2.13
C ILE A 99 10.19 11.02 -3.06
N ASN A 100 11.19 11.86 -2.76
CA ASN A 100 11.49 13.04 -3.57
C ASN A 100 12.29 12.68 -4.82
N GLU A 101 12.29 13.59 -5.79
CA GLU A 101 12.91 13.36 -7.10
C GLU A 101 14.42 13.11 -7.03
N THR A 102 15.07 13.59 -5.97
CA THR A 102 16.52 13.52 -5.71
C THR A 102 16.93 12.45 -4.70
N ASP A 103 15.95 11.78 -4.08
CA ASP A 103 16.20 10.76 -3.06
C ASP A 103 16.82 9.52 -3.68
N ASN A 104 17.72 8.87 -2.95
CA ASN A 104 18.26 7.60 -3.40
C ASN A 104 17.24 6.50 -3.15
N ILE A 105 16.79 5.84 -4.23
CA ILE A 105 15.78 4.79 -4.16
C ILE A 105 16.21 3.63 -3.26
N PHE A 106 17.52 3.35 -3.19
CA PHE A 106 18.05 2.27 -2.35
C PHE A 106 18.02 2.57 -0.85
N ASP A 107 17.93 3.84 -0.43
CA ASP A 107 17.80 4.19 0.99
C ASP A 107 16.44 3.77 1.57
N HIS A 108 15.44 3.57 0.71
CA HIS A 108 14.10 3.12 1.10
C HIS A 108 13.95 1.58 1.13
N THR A 109 15.04 0.82 0.92
CA THR A 109 15.00 -0.65 0.89
C THR A 109 14.76 -1.27 2.27
N GLU A 110 15.16 -0.59 3.35
CA GLU A 110 14.88 -1.06 4.71
C GLU A 110 13.39 -0.99 5.05
N ASP A 111 12.68 0.04 4.57
CA ASP A 111 11.22 0.18 4.73
C ASP A 111 10.46 -1.02 4.14
N ILE A 112 10.99 -1.60 3.05
CA ILE A 112 10.39 -2.74 2.35
C ILE A 112 10.51 -3.99 3.23
N LYS A 113 11.68 -4.23 3.83
CA LYS A 113 11.94 -5.40 4.69
C LYS A 113 11.12 -5.38 5.99
N ILE A 114 10.89 -4.21 6.58
CA ILE A 114 10.20 -4.09 7.88
C ILE A 114 8.71 -4.42 7.78
N GLY A 115 8.04 -4.10 6.66
CA GLY A 115 6.62 -4.40 6.52
C GLY A 115 6.29 -5.82 6.06
N GLU A 116 7.24 -6.59 5.51
CA GLU A 116 7.04 -8.03 5.27
C GLU A 116 7.02 -8.84 6.60
N GLY A 117 7.77 -8.41 7.62
CA GLY A 117 7.84 -9.09 8.92
C GLY A 117 6.65 -8.84 9.86
N LYS A 118 5.98 -7.69 9.78
CA LYS A 118 4.88 -7.33 10.70
C LYS A 118 3.52 -7.95 10.36
N GLY A 119 3.29 -8.36 9.11
CA GLY A 119 2.01 -8.96 8.68
C GLY A 119 1.78 -10.40 9.15
N LYS A 120 2.82 -11.10 9.60
CA LYS A 120 2.73 -12.54 9.96
C LYS A 120 2.63 -12.79 11.48
N SER A 121 2.86 -11.78 12.32
CA SER A 121 2.97 -11.95 13.78
C SER A 121 1.68 -11.70 14.57
N MET A 122 0.57 -11.26 13.96
CA MET A 122 -0.67 -10.93 14.68
C MET A 122 -1.81 -11.96 14.53
N ASN A 123 -1.54 -13.17 14.01
CA ASN A 123 -2.55 -14.23 13.93
C ASN A 123 -2.17 -15.51 14.70
N GLY A 124 -1.34 -15.37 15.74
CA GLY A 124 -0.85 -16.47 16.56
C GLY A 124 -0.78 -16.06 18.03
N ALA A 125 -1.92 -15.74 18.62
CA ALA A 125 -2.10 -15.79 20.07
C ALA A 125 -3.32 -16.68 20.33
N SER A 126 -3.04 -17.97 20.54
CA SER A 126 -3.89 -18.88 21.32
C SER A 126 -3.41 -18.85 22.77
#